data_AF-A0A3D4Z456-F1
#
_entry.id   AF-A0A3D4Z456-F1
#
_cell.length_a   1.000
_cell.length_b   1.000
_cell.length_c   1.000
_cell.angle_alpha   90.00
_cell.angle_beta   90.00
_cell.angle_gamma   90.00
#
_symmetry.space_group_name_H-M   'P 1'
#
loop_
_entity.id
_entity.type
_entity.pdbx_description
1 polymer ?
#
loop_
_entity_poly.entity_id
_entity_poly.type
_entity_poly.pdbx_seq_one_letter_code
_entity_poly.pdbx_strand_id
1 'polypeptide(L)'
;MNPLPLEKETILVRVNGIQGELEELMRLSQVPFQEFSQGDAFKLAQYHLHRSLEGIFNICSHMLSRLPGGSEGGTYKELAR
;
A
#
# COMPACT_ATOMS: atom_id res chain seq x y z
N MET A 1 -19.98 9.87 -20.32
CA MET A 1 -18.50 9.85 -20.23
C MET A 1 -18.05 8.42 -20.42
N ASN A 2 -17.09 8.16 -21.31
CA ASN A 2 -16.48 6.84 -21.40
C ASN A 2 -15.55 6.65 -20.19
N PRO A 3 -15.56 5.48 -19.53
CA PRO A 3 -14.64 5.22 -18.42
C PRO A 3 -13.20 5.32 -18.91
N LEU A 4 -12.35 6.00 -18.14
CA LEU A 4 -10.91 6.05 -18.40
C LEU A 4 -10.35 4.61 -18.39
N PRO A 5 -9.43 4.27 -19.30
CA PRO A 5 -8.89 2.93 -19.37
C PRO A 5 -8.10 2.59 -18.10
N LEU A 6 -8.21 1.33 -17.66
CA LEU A 6 -7.43 0.81 -16.54
C LEU A 6 -5.97 0.63 -16.96
N GLU A 7 -5.08 1.42 -16.38
CA GLU A 7 -3.63 1.27 -16.59
C GLU A 7 -3.12 0.12 -15.72
N LYS A 8 -3.11 -1.08 -16.30
CA LYS A 8 -2.66 -2.31 -15.62
C LYS A 8 -1.19 -2.22 -15.22
N GLU A 9 -0.35 -1.60 -16.05
CA GLU A 9 1.08 -1.46 -15.77
C GLU A 9 1.34 -0.64 -14.51
N THR A 10 0.63 0.48 -14.35
CA THR A 10 0.67 1.33 -13.15
C THR A 10 0.29 0.54 -11.89
N ILE A 11 -0.69 -0.36 -11.99
CA ILE A 11 -1.07 -1.25 -10.87
C ILE A 11 0.05 -2.26 -10.59
N LEU A 12 0.59 -2.92 -11.62
CA LEU A 12 1.63 -3.93 -11.46
C LEU A 12 2.90 -3.37 -10.83
N VAL A 13 3.33 -2.17 -11.23
CA VAL A 13 4.47 -1.48 -10.61
C VAL A 13 4.23 -1.26 -9.11
N ARG A 14 3.02 -0.85 -8.73
CA ARG A 14 2.66 -0.63 -7.31
C ARG A 14 2.58 -1.95 -6.54
N VAL A 15 2.04 -3.01 -7.13
CA VAL A 15 2.00 -4.35 -6.54
C VAL A 15 3.41 -4.86 -6.27
N ASN A 16 4.32 -4.74 -7.23
CA ASN A 16 5.72 -5.13 -7.05
C ASN A 16 6.40 -4.30 -5.95
N GLY A 17 6.10 -3.00 -5.88
CA GLY A 17 6.54 -2.14 -4.78
C GLY A 17 6.09 -2.67 -3.43
N ILE A 18 4.79 -2.95 -3.27
CA ILE A 18 4.21 -3.52 -2.03
C ILE A 18 4.87 -4.86 -1.67
N GLN A 19 5.14 -5.72 -2.65
CA GLN A 19 5.82 -7.00 -2.41
C GLN A 19 7.22 -6.78 -1.80
N GLY A 20 8.00 -5.83 -2.32
CA GLY A 20 9.30 -5.49 -1.74
C GLY A 20 9.19 -4.96 -0.30
N GLU A 21 8.21 -4.10 -0.01
CA GLU A 21 7.96 -3.62 1.36
C GLU A 21 7.56 -4.77 2.30
N LEU A 22 6.78 -5.76 1.83
CA LEU A 22 6.41 -6.95 2.59
C LEU A 22 7.62 -7.87 2.87
N GLU A 23 8.54 -8.02 1.92
CA GLU A 23 9.77 -8.80 2.13
C GLU A 23 10.66 -8.19 3.23
N GLU A 24 10.76 -6.86 3.28
CA GLU A 24 11.43 -6.15 4.37
C GLU A 24 10.72 -6.39 5.72
N LEU A 25 9.38 -6.29 5.74
CA LEU A 25 8.61 -6.57 6.96
C LEU A 25 8.77 -8.01 7.45
N MET A 26 8.82 -8.99 6.53
CA MET A 26 9.11 -10.38 6.88
C MET A 26 10.50 -10.51 7.52
N ARG A 27 11.52 -9.84 6.99
CA ARG A 27 12.85 -9.83 7.61
C ARG A 27 12.83 -9.21 9.01
N LEU A 28 12.17 -8.06 9.16
CA LEU A 28 12.04 -7.38 10.46
C LEU A 28 11.27 -8.22 11.48
N SER A 29 10.31 -9.04 11.05
CA SER A 29 9.55 -9.93 11.93
C SER A 29 10.39 -11.05 12.56
N GLN A 30 11.59 -11.33 12.03
CA GLN A 30 12.50 -12.31 12.59
C GLN A 30 13.40 -11.73 13.69
N VAL A 31 13.39 -10.39 13.89
CA VAL A 31 14.19 -9.72 14.91
C VAL A 31 13.58 -9.98 16.30
N PRO A 32 14.37 -10.37 17.32
CA PRO A 32 13.87 -10.54 18.67
C PRO A 32 13.23 -9.26 19.20
N PHE A 33 12.11 -9.39 19.92
CA PHE A 33 11.31 -8.23 20.37
C PHE A 33 12.13 -7.17 21.14
N GLN A 34 13.06 -7.60 21.99
CA GLN A 34 13.90 -6.68 22.77
C GLN A 34 14.81 -5.83 21.87
N GLU A 35 15.35 -6.41 20.80
CA GLU A 35 16.17 -5.70 19.82
C GLU A 35 15.29 -4.85 18.89
N PHE A 36 14.15 -5.39 18.48
CA PHE A 36 13.19 -4.69 17.63
C PHE A 36 12.66 -3.41 18.27
N SER A 37 12.29 -3.48 19.56
CA SER A 37 11.66 -2.37 20.30
C SER A 37 12.63 -1.25 20.69
N GLN A 38 13.93 -1.50 20.66
CA GLN A 38 14.96 -0.53 21.08
C GLN A 38 15.78 0.01 19.90
N GLY A 39 15.75 -0.67 18.74
CA GLY A 39 16.52 -0.33 17.56
C GLY A 39 15.72 0.36 16.45
N ASP A 40 16.39 0.58 15.32
CA ASP A 40 15.77 1.17 14.14
C ASP A 40 14.77 0.24 13.43
N ALA A 41 14.78 -1.06 13.76
CA ALA A 41 13.85 -2.04 13.24
C ALA A 41 12.38 -1.64 13.44
N PHE A 42 12.03 -1.02 14.57
CA PHE A 42 10.68 -0.51 14.80
C PHE A 42 10.32 0.63 13.83
N LYS A 43 11.23 1.59 13.62
CA LYS A 43 11.00 2.71 12.69
C LYS A 43 10.90 2.21 11.25
N LEU A 44 11.76 1.28 10.85
CA LEU A 44 11.73 0.64 9.54
C LEU A 44 10.42 -0.12 9.33
N ALA A 45 9.95 -0.86 10.33
CA ALA A 45 8.67 -1.55 10.24
C ALA A 45 7.50 -0.56 10.03
N GLN A 46 7.48 0.56 10.76
CA GLN A 46 6.48 1.61 10.54
C GLN A 46 6.55 2.17 9.12
N TYR A 47 7.76 2.43 8.61
CA TYR A 47 7.98 2.92 7.26
C TYR A 47 7.43 1.96 6.19
N HIS A 48 7.82 0.68 6.23
CA HIS A 48 7.39 -0.32 5.25
C HIS A 48 5.88 -0.60 5.33
N LEU A 49 5.30 -0.59 6.54
CA LEU A 49 3.84 -0.70 6.73
C LEU A 49 3.11 0.49 6.09
N HIS A 50 3.59 1.72 6.33
CA HIS A 50 3.01 2.92 5.76
C HIS A 50 3.05 2.89 4.22
N ARG A 51 4.21 2.58 3.66
CA ARG A 51 4.43 2.45 2.20
C ARG A 51 3.54 1.40 1.55
N SER A 52 3.40 0.25 2.20
CA SER A 52 2.52 -0.83 1.74
C SER A 52 1.06 -0.37 1.69
N LEU A 53 0.57 0.26 2.75
CA LEU A 53 -0.80 0.76 2.82
C LEU A 53 -1.04 1.88 1.79
N GLU A 54 -0.11 2.83 1.67
CA GLU A 54 -0.18 3.88 0.65
C GLU A 54 -0.24 3.30 -0.76
N GLY A 55 0.54 2.25 -1.05
CA GLY A 55 0.49 1.52 -2.31
C GLY A 55 -0.90 0.95 -2.59
N ILE A 56 -1.52 0.30 -1.60
CA ILE A 56 -2.87 -0.28 -1.71
C ILE A 56 -3.89 0.83 -1.97
N PHE A 57 -3.87 1.93 -1.22
CA PHE A 57 -4.81 3.03 -1.39
C PHE A 57 -4.69 3.70 -2.76
N ASN A 58 -3.47 3.84 -3.27
CA ASN A 58 -3.24 4.35 -4.62
C ASN A 58 -3.82 3.42 -5.69
N ILE A 59 -3.68 2.10 -5.54
CA ILE A 59 -4.29 1.12 -6.45
C ILE A 59 -5.82 1.21 -6.39
N CYS A 60 -6.41 1.25 -5.19
CA CYS A 60 -7.85 1.36 -5.00
C CYS A 60 -8.39 2.65 -5.63
N SER A 61 -7.77 3.80 -5.36
CA SER A 61 -8.14 5.09 -5.94
C SER A 61 -8.07 5.08 -7.47
N HIS A 62 -7.01 4.47 -8.02
CA HIS A 62 -6.85 4.29 -9.46
C HIS A 62 -7.95 3.43 -10.07
N MET A 63 -8.33 2.33 -9.42
CA MET A 63 -9.42 1.46 -9.91
C MET A 63 -10.79 2.14 -9.80
N LEU A 64 -11.09 2.78 -8.67
CA LEU A 64 -12.39 3.38 -8.39
C LEU A 64 -12.69 4.59 -9.30
N SER A 65 -11.70 5.43 -9.59
CA SER A 65 -11.83 6.57 -10.51
C SER A 65 -12.21 6.18 -11.94
N ARG A 66 -12.12 4.88 -12.29
CA ARG A 66 -12.40 4.34 -13.62
C ARG A 66 -13.75 3.61 -13.71
N LEU A 67 -14.47 3.49 -12.60
CA LEU A 67 -15.82 2.93 -12.58
C LEU A 67 -16.86 3.99 -13.00
N PRO A 68 -17.96 3.59 -13.69
CA PRO A 68 -19.06 4.49 -14.01
C PRO A 68 -19.69 5.04 -12.73
N GLY A 69 -19.70 6.37 -12.56
CA GLY A 69 -20.17 7.03 -11.33
C GLY A 69 -19.17 6.97 -10.16
N GLY A 70 -17.91 6.60 -10.42
CA GLY A 70 -16.85 6.54 -9.42
C GLY A 70 -16.60 7.89 -8.77
N SER A 71 -16.85 7.96 -7.46
CA SER A 71 -16.45 9.07 -6.61
C SER A 71 -14.93 9.18 -6.59
N GLU A 72 -14.39 10.38 -6.79
CA GLU A 72 -13.00 10.66 -6.41
C GLU A 72 -12.87 10.49 -4.90
N GLY A 73 -12.41 9.31 -4.46
CA GLY A 73 -11.84 9.06 -3.14
C GLY A 73 -12.70 9.44 -1.94
N GLY A 74 -13.43 8.47 -1.40
CA GLY A 74 -13.71 8.50 0.04
C GLY A 74 -12.39 8.58 0.84
N THR A 75 -12.45 9.19 2.02
CA THR A 75 -11.39 9.20 3.03
C THR A 75 -10.74 7.82 3.20
N TYR A 76 -9.51 7.75 3.71
CA TYR A 76 -8.78 6.49 3.96
C TYR A 76 -9.63 5.36 4.60
N LYS A 77 -10.60 5.72 5.46
CA LYS A 77 -11.54 4.78 6.08
C LYS A 77 -12.57 4.20 5.12
N GLU A 78 -13.01 4.97 4.13
CA GLU A 78 -14.00 4.55 3.15
C GLU A 78 -13.40 3.62 2.10
N LEU A 79 -12.09 3.75 1.82
CA LEU A 79 -11.35 2.81 0.97
C LEU A 79 -10.99 1.49 1.66
N ALA A 80 -10.91 1.49 2.99
CA ALA A 80 -10.52 0.33 3.81
C ALA A 80 -11.71 -0.46 4.40
N ARG A 81 -12.94 -0.10 4.00
CA ARG A 81 -14.19 -0.70 4.51
C ARG A 81 -14.64 -1.85 3.62
#